data_AF-A0A3D2KHP3-F1
#
_entry.id   AF-A0A3D2KHP3-F1
#
_cell.length_a   1.000
_cell.length_b   1.000
_cell.length_c   1.000
_cell.angle_alpha   90.00
_cell.angle_beta   90.00
_cell.angle_gamma   90.00
#
_symmetry.space_group_name_H-M   'P 1'
#
loop_
_entity.id
_entity.type
_entity.pdbx_description
1 polymer ?
#
loop_
_entity_poly.entity_id
_entity_poly.type
_entity_poly.pdbx_seq_one_letter_code
_entity_poly.pdbx_strand_id
1 'polypeptide(L)'
;RRGVAVLPPDINRSAERYLVEDLPGGAGDGEERGRGGSGAGRTGIRVSLRQVKGMQARALEAILKAREEGGPFTGLADFCRRCCPPVPRDIVEALILVGAFDSLDPNRRRLLWELPLVLAGRAGPGLFGDGPPAATSRGPGGGPGRKRGDV
;
A
#
# COMPACT_ATOMS: atom_id res chain seq x y z
N ARG A 1 26.82 18.80 -9.60
CA ARG A 1 26.17 17.47 -9.46
C ARG A 1 27.21 16.41 -9.82
N ARG A 2 27.44 15.37 -9.01
CA ARG A 2 28.53 14.37 -9.23
C ARG A 2 28.18 13.24 -10.21
N GLY A 3 27.25 13.46 -11.14
CA GLY A 3 26.84 12.42 -12.12
C GLY A 3 26.06 11.23 -11.56
N VAL A 4 25.82 11.15 -10.25
CA VAL A 4 25.04 10.07 -9.60
C VAL A 4 23.55 10.35 -9.73
N ALA A 5 22.80 9.39 -10.29
CA ALA A 5 21.35 9.48 -10.38
C ALA A 5 20.71 9.24 -9.00
N VAL A 6 19.67 10.00 -8.65
CA VAL A 6 18.86 9.73 -7.44
C VAL A 6 17.56 9.10 -7.90
N LEU A 7 17.33 7.85 -7.51
CA LEU A 7 16.15 7.08 -7.89
C LEU A 7 15.05 7.28 -6.85
N PRO A 8 13.78 7.40 -7.27
CA PRO A 8 12.66 7.58 -6.34
C PRO A 8 12.52 6.38 -5.40
N PRO A 9 11.88 6.56 -4.24
CA PRO A 9 11.50 5.42 -3.41
C PRO A 9 10.56 4.51 -4.21
N ASP A 10 10.57 3.24 -3.87
CA ASP A 10 9.80 2.16 -4.49
C ASP A 10 9.53 1.11 -3.42
N ILE A 11 8.26 0.72 -3.26
CA ILE A 11 7.82 -0.15 -2.16
C ILE A 11 8.41 -1.57 -2.24
N ASN A 12 8.73 -2.04 -3.44
CA ASN A 12 9.29 -3.36 -3.70
C ASN A 12 10.82 -3.37 -3.74
N ARG A 13 11.45 -2.24 -4.07
CA ARG A 13 12.92 -2.17 -4.21
C ARG A 13 13.62 -1.47 -3.05
N SER A 14 12.98 -0.49 -2.42
CA SER A 14 13.64 0.36 -1.41
C SER A 14 13.71 -0.32 -0.05
N ALA A 15 14.79 -0.08 0.68
CA ALA A 15 14.99 -0.57 2.05
C ALA A 15 14.82 0.57 3.08
N GLU A 16 15.14 0.28 4.35
CA GLU A 16 15.27 1.30 5.40
C GLU A 16 16.39 2.31 5.09
N ARG A 17 17.49 1.84 4.52
CA ARG A 17 18.65 2.64 4.12
C ARG A 17 18.65 2.89 2.62
N TYR A 18 19.41 3.90 2.19
CA TYR A 18 19.64 4.17 0.78
C TYR A 18 20.31 2.95 0.13
N LEU A 19 19.88 2.62 -1.08
CA LEU A 19 20.45 1.51 -1.84
C LEU A 19 21.18 2.03 -3.05
N VAL A 20 22.36 1.46 -3.33
CA VAL A 20 23.11 1.74 -4.54
C VAL A 20 22.64 0.75 -5.61
N GLU A 21 22.23 1.25 -6.77
CA GLU A 21 21.76 0.44 -7.89
C GLU A 21 22.57 0.79 -9.14
N ASP A 22 23.05 -0.23 -9.84
CA ASP A 22 23.68 -0.06 -11.15
C ASP A 22 22.61 0.05 -12.23
N LEU A 23 22.57 1.18 -12.95
CA LEU A 23 21.59 1.40 -14.01
C LEU A 23 22.16 0.91 -15.35
N PRO A 24 21.39 0.09 -16.11
CA PRO A 24 21.77 -0.30 -17.45
C PRO A 24 21.66 0.90 -18.39
N GLY A 25 22.73 1.18 -19.14
CA GLY A 25 22.74 2.20 -20.19
C GLY A 25 23.28 3.56 -19.76
N GLY A 26 24.51 3.86 -20.17
CA GLY A 26 24.97 5.22 -20.37
C GLY A 26 24.73 5.61 -21.82
N ALA A 27 23.63 6.30 -22.10
CA ALA A 27 23.45 7.04 -23.36
C ALA A 27 22.86 8.42 -23.01
N GLY A 28 23.66 9.48 -23.20
CA GLY A 28 23.27 10.91 -23.11
C GLY A 28 23.01 11.44 -21.70
N ASP A 29 23.40 12.64 -21.27
CA ASP A 29 23.84 13.82 -22.02
C ASP A 29 25.03 14.43 -21.26
N GLY A 30 26.17 14.62 -21.93
CA GLY A 30 27.36 15.23 -21.33
C GLY A 30 28.65 14.55 -21.79
N GLU A 31 29.26 15.12 -22.83
CA GLU A 31 30.63 14.91 -23.25
C GLU A 31 31.58 15.21 -22.07
N GLU A 32 32.30 14.20 -21.57
CA GLU A 32 33.58 14.45 -20.90
C GLU A 32 34.55 13.31 -21.19
N ARG A 33 35.37 13.55 -22.22
CA ARG A 33 36.53 12.74 -22.59
C ARG A 33 37.57 12.85 -21.48
N GLY A 34 37.96 11.73 -20.87
CA GLY A 34 39.11 11.73 -19.97
C GLY A 34 39.38 10.43 -19.23
N ARG A 35 40.17 9.54 -19.85
CA ARG A 35 40.96 8.45 -19.24
C ARG A 35 40.20 7.32 -18.54
N GLY A 36 40.10 6.20 -19.27
CA GLY A 36 40.49 4.87 -18.77
C GLY A 36 39.71 4.31 -17.58
N GLY A 37 38.58 3.68 -17.85
CA GLY A 37 37.90 2.79 -16.91
C GLY A 37 36.79 2.04 -17.63
N SER A 38 36.83 0.72 -17.56
CA SER A 38 35.88 -0.27 -18.10
C SER A 38 34.42 0.21 -18.12
N GLY A 39 33.66 -0.16 -19.16
CA GLY A 39 32.26 0.21 -19.37
C GLY A 39 31.35 0.00 -18.16
N ALA A 40 31.33 1.00 -17.28
CA ALA A 40 30.64 0.98 -16.01
C ALA A 40 29.26 1.62 -16.20
N GLY A 41 28.20 0.88 -15.85
CA GLY A 41 26.85 1.42 -15.79
C GLY A 41 26.79 2.69 -14.93
N ARG A 42 25.81 3.56 -15.21
CA ARG A 42 25.59 4.73 -14.36
C ARG A 42 25.09 4.25 -13.00
N THR A 43 25.83 4.52 -11.94
CA THR A 43 25.37 4.20 -10.58
C THR A 43 24.29 5.20 -10.13
N GLY A 44 23.20 4.67 -9.59
CA GLY A 44 22.12 5.43 -8.97
C GLY A 44 22.00 5.13 -7.47
N ILE A 45 21.49 6.10 -6.71
CA ILE A 45 21.15 5.94 -5.30
C ILE A 45 19.63 5.98 -5.17
N ARG A 46 19.04 4.86 -4.75
CA ARG A 46 17.62 4.78 -4.45
C ARG A 46 17.32 5.32 -3.07
N VAL A 47 16.34 6.23 -3.02
CA VAL A 47 15.84 6.86 -1.79
C VAL A 47 15.23 5.80 -0.89
N SER A 48 15.55 5.86 0.39
CA SER A 48 15.02 4.91 1.37
C SER A 48 13.59 5.23 1.78
N LEU A 49 12.81 4.21 2.16
CA LEU A 49 11.42 4.40 2.60
C LEU A 49 11.33 5.24 3.88
N ARG A 50 12.39 5.24 4.70
CA ARG A 50 12.49 6.05 5.92
C ARG A 50 12.43 7.56 5.64
N GLN A 51 12.80 8.01 4.44
CA GLN A 51 12.80 9.44 4.08
C GLN A 51 11.41 9.99 3.76
N VAL A 52 10.40 9.13 3.68
CA VAL A 52 9.02 9.56 3.42
C VAL A 52 8.48 10.30 4.64
N LYS A 53 7.83 11.44 4.41
CA LYS A 53 7.28 12.29 5.46
C LYS A 53 6.34 11.49 6.38
N GLY A 54 6.57 11.58 7.69
CA GLY A 54 5.74 10.90 8.69
C GLY A 54 6.02 9.41 8.84
N MET A 55 7.02 8.84 8.15
CA MET A 55 7.37 7.43 8.28
C MET A 55 7.79 7.09 9.71
N GLN A 56 7.07 6.16 10.32
CA GLN A 56 7.34 5.67 11.67
C GLN A 56 8.16 4.37 11.61
N ALA A 57 9.01 4.12 12.60
CA ALA A 57 9.83 2.90 12.65
C ALA A 57 8.97 1.63 12.59
N ARG A 58 7.87 1.58 13.35
CA ARG A 58 6.91 0.45 13.33
C ARG A 58 6.25 0.25 11.96
N ALA A 59 5.89 1.34 11.27
CA ALA A 59 5.27 1.25 9.96
C ALA A 59 6.29 0.75 8.91
N LEU A 60 7.52 1.24 8.95
CA LEU A 60 8.60 0.79 8.09
C LEU A 60 8.91 -0.70 8.30
N GLU A 61 9.03 -1.13 9.56
CA GLU A 61 9.24 -2.53 9.92
C GLU A 61 8.10 -3.41 9.41
N ALA A 62 6.84 -2.98 9.58
CA ALA A 62 5.69 -3.71 9.06
C ALA A 62 5.73 -3.89 7.53
N ILE A 63 6.17 -2.87 6.79
CA ILE A 63 6.30 -2.92 5.33
C ILE A 63 7.39 -3.91 4.91
N LEU A 64 8.58 -3.82 5.54
CA LEU A 64 9.71 -4.68 5.20
C LEU A 64 9.41 -6.14 5.56
N LYS A 65 8.88 -6.39 6.75
CA LYS A 65 8.47 -7.72 7.20
C LYS A 65 7.38 -8.32 6.30
N ALA A 66 6.35 -7.54 5.96
CA ALA A 66 5.30 -7.99 5.05
C ALA A 66 5.89 -8.41 3.70
N ARG A 67 6.87 -7.65 3.16
CA ARG A 67 7.55 -7.97 1.91
C ARG A 67 8.44 -9.22 2.01
N GLU A 68 9.14 -9.39 3.13
CA GLU A 68 9.97 -10.58 3.38
C GLU A 68 9.13 -11.85 3.45
N GLU A 69 7.97 -11.80 4.11
CA GLU A 69 7.11 -12.98 4.31
C GLU A 69 6.30 -13.37 3.07
N GLY A 70 5.82 -12.40 2.29
CA GLY A 70 4.92 -12.65 1.15
C GLY A 70 5.47 -12.26 -0.22
N GLY A 71 6.74 -11.87 -0.31
CA GLY A 71 7.36 -11.40 -1.55
C GLY A 71 6.94 -9.99 -1.98
N PRO A 72 7.20 -9.59 -3.24
CA PRO A 72 6.83 -8.28 -3.77
C PRO A 72 5.32 -8.01 -3.64
N PHE A 73 4.96 -6.75 -3.35
CA PHE A 73 3.56 -6.31 -3.38
C PHE A 73 3.07 -6.27 -4.83
N THR A 74 1.81 -6.66 -5.03
CA THR A 74 1.16 -6.67 -6.35
C THR A 74 0.26 -5.44 -6.58
N GLY A 75 -0.10 -4.73 -5.52
CA GLY A 75 -0.90 -3.51 -5.61
C GLY A 75 -1.22 -2.89 -4.24
N LEU A 76 -1.95 -1.77 -4.25
CA LEU A 76 -2.29 -1.02 -3.03
C LEU A 76 -3.11 -1.86 -2.04
N ALA A 77 -4.09 -2.63 -2.52
CA ALA A 77 -4.89 -3.49 -1.67
C ALA A 77 -4.07 -4.62 -1.03
N ASP A 78 -3.10 -5.18 -1.76
CA ASP A 78 -2.19 -6.20 -1.24
C ASP A 78 -1.28 -5.63 -0.14
N PHE A 79 -0.72 -4.45 -0.40
CA PHE A 79 0.06 -3.69 0.56
C PHE A 79 -0.74 -3.41 1.86
N CYS A 80 -1.95 -2.86 1.73
CA CYS A 80 -2.79 -2.55 2.87
C CYS A 80 -3.21 -3.80 3.65
N ARG A 81 -3.45 -4.94 3.01
CA ARG A 81 -3.82 -6.19 3.72
C ARG A 81 -2.64 -6.80 4.49
N ARG A 82 -1.45 -6.80 3.90
CA ARG A 82 -0.27 -7.50 4.43
C ARG A 82 0.47 -6.72 5.51
N CYS A 83 0.42 -5.39 5.51
CA CYS A 83 1.09 -4.59 6.53
C CYS A 83 0.38 -4.72 7.89
N CYS A 84 1.03 -5.38 8.84
CA CYS A 84 0.59 -5.53 10.22
C CYS A 84 1.75 -5.13 11.19
N PRO A 85 1.61 -4.06 12.00
CA PRO A 85 0.42 -3.21 12.16
C PRO A 85 0.06 -2.40 10.90
N PRO A 86 -1.21 -1.94 10.77
CA PRO A 86 -1.65 -1.07 9.69
C PRO A 86 -0.76 0.18 9.56
N VAL A 87 -0.33 0.48 8.34
CA VAL A 87 0.34 1.75 8.05
C VAL A 87 -0.70 2.88 8.09
N PRO A 88 -0.47 3.96 8.85
CA PRO A 88 -1.35 5.14 8.88
C PRO A 88 -1.64 5.68 7.49
N ARG A 89 -2.89 6.12 7.26
CA ARG A 89 -3.36 6.66 5.98
C ARG A 89 -2.43 7.75 5.44
N ASP A 90 -2.03 8.70 6.27
CA ASP A 90 -1.19 9.83 5.87
C ASP A 90 0.17 9.38 5.30
N ILE A 91 0.72 8.27 5.83
CA ILE A 91 1.98 7.69 5.33
C ILE A 91 1.74 6.99 3.99
N VAL A 92 0.61 6.30 3.82
CA VAL A 92 0.26 5.67 2.54
C VAL A 92 0.04 6.73 1.45
N GLU A 93 -0.63 7.84 1.78
CA GLU A 93 -0.78 8.97 0.86
C GLU A 93 0.57 9.58 0.50
N ALA A 94 1.44 9.79 1.48
CA ALA A 94 2.78 10.30 1.23
C ALA A 94 3.58 9.35 0.31
N LEU A 95 3.50 8.03 0.53
CA LEU A 95 4.13 7.01 -0.33
C LEU A 95 3.61 7.07 -1.77
N ILE A 96 2.30 7.23 -1.97
CA ILE A 96 1.70 7.38 -3.30
C ILE A 96 2.20 8.68 -3.96
N LEU A 97 2.21 9.80 -3.23
CA LEU A 97 2.61 11.11 -3.76
C LEU A 97 4.08 11.16 -4.19
N VAL A 98 4.98 10.49 -3.46
CA VAL A 98 6.41 10.41 -3.82
C VAL A 98 6.72 9.40 -4.93
N GLY A 99 5.72 8.62 -5.37
CA GLY A 99 5.86 7.64 -6.43
C GLY A 99 6.38 6.27 -5.98
N ALA A 100 6.26 5.94 -4.69
CA ALA A 100 6.69 4.63 -4.18
C ALA A 100 5.89 3.46 -4.78
N PHE A 101 4.73 3.74 -5.36
CA PHE A 101 3.85 2.78 -6.03
C PHE A 101 3.93 2.83 -7.57
N ASP A 102 4.80 3.66 -8.15
CA ASP A 102 4.85 3.87 -9.61
C ASP A 102 5.18 2.58 -10.39
N SER A 103 5.90 1.63 -9.77
CA SER A 103 6.18 0.32 -10.35
C SER A 103 4.98 -0.63 -10.36
N LEU A 104 3.93 -0.32 -9.59
CA LEU A 104 2.68 -1.11 -9.50
C LEU A 104 1.55 -0.47 -10.29
N ASP A 105 1.32 0.83 -10.08
CA ASP A 105 0.37 1.63 -10.87
C ASP A 105 0.93 3.05 -11.03
N PRO A 106 1.25 3.49 -12.25
CA PRO A 106 1.77 4.83 -12.50
C PRO A 106 0.71 5.93 -12.29
N ASN A 107 -0.58 5.58 -12.22
CA ASN A 107 -1.67 6.53 -12.03
C ASN A 107 -1.87 6.83 -10.54
N ARG A 108 -1.03 7.72 -10.00
CA ARG A 108 -1.10 8.17 -8.60
C ARG A 108 -2.46 8.74 -8.20
N ARG A 109 -3.16 9.43 -9.10
CA ARG A 109 -4.51 9.99 -8.84
C ARG A 109 -5.50 8.87 -8.56
N ARG A 110 -5.46 7.80 -9.35
CA ARG A 110 -6.29 6.62 -9.15
C ARG A 110 -6.00 5.97 -7.80
N LEU A 111 -4.72 5.78 -7.46
CA LEU A 111 -4.33 5.20 -6.16
C LEU A 111 -4.84 6.02 -4.97
N LEU A 112 -4.78 7.34 -5.04
CA LEU A 112 -5.32 8.22 -4.00
C LEU A 112 -6.85 8.11 -3.88
N TRP A 113 -7.55 7.94 -5.00
CA TRP A 113 -9.00 7.74 -5.01
C TRP A 113 -9.40 6.36 -4.45
N GLU A 114 -8.62 5.33 -4.76
CA GLU A 114 -8.88 3.96 -4.29
C GLU A 114 -8.51 3.75 -2.82
N LEU A 115 -7.53 4.49 -2.28
CA LEU A 115 -7.04 4.36 -0.91
C LEU A 115 -8.16 4.33 0.16
N PRO A 116 -9.10 5.30 0.23
CA PRO A 116 -10.17 5.26 1.22
C PRO A 116 -11.05 4.01 1.09
N LEU A 117 -11.31 3.54 -0.14
CA LEU A 117 -12.10 2.33 -0.39
C LEU A 117 -11.37 1.07 0.09
N VAL A 118 -10.07 0.99 -0.17
CA VAL A 118 -9.22 -0.14 0.27
C VAL A 118 -9.12 -0.19 1.80
N LEU A 119 -8.95 0.96 2.45
CA LEU A 119 -8.90 1.04 3.91
C LEU A 119 -10.27 0.75 4.54
N ALA A 120 -11.37 1.18 3.92
CA ALA A 120 -12.72 0.86 4.36
C ALA A 120 -13.03 -0.64 4.19
N GLY A 121 -12.64 -1.26 3.07
CA GLY A 121 -12.79 -2.70 2.84
C GLY A 121 -11.96 -3.58 3.78
N ARG A 122 -10.90 -3.03 4.39
CA ARG A 122 -10.17 -3.67 5.50
C ARG A 122 -10.97 -3.64 6.82
N ALA A 123 -11.90 -2.71 6.96
CA ALA A 123 -12.72 -2.49 8.14
C ALA A 123 -14.16 -3.06 7.98
N GLY A 124 -14.31 -4.27 7.44
CA GLY A 124 -15.62 -4.96 7.38
C GLY A 124 -16.67 -4.29 6.47
N PRO A 125 -17.80 -4.98 6.18
CA PRO A 125 -18.76 -4.50 5.20
C PRO A 125 -19.61 -3.37 5.78
N GLY A 126 -19.39 -2.14 5.31
CA GLY A 126 -20.17 -1.01 5.76
C GLY A 126 -19.85 0.29 5.04
N LEU A 127 -20.19 0.37 3.75
CA LEU A 127 -20.37 1.69 3.12
C LEU A 127 -21.52 1.77 2.11
N PHE A 128 -22.09 0.63 1.70
CA PHE A 128 -23.39 0.59 1.04
C PHE A 128 -24.27 -0.41 1.79
N GLY A 129 -25.20 0.12 2.57
CA GLY A 129 -26.26 -0.66 3.19
C GLY A 129 -27.26 -1.09 2.13
N ASP A 130 -26.99 -2.23 1.49
CA ASP A 130 -27.99 -2.97 0.70
C ASP A 130 -27.95 -4.43 1.13
N GLY A 131 -28.49 -4.67 2.34
CA GLY A 131 -28.95 -5.97 2.77
C GLY A 131 -30.41 -5.82 3.19
N PRO A 132 -31.37 -6.57 2.62
CA PRO A 132 -32.77 -6.43 2.98
C PRO A 132 -32.95 -6.64 4.48
N PRO A 133 -33.87 -5.92 5.15
CA PRO A 133 -34.12 -6.09 6.57
C PRO A 133 -34.45 -7.57 6.82
N ALA A 134 -33.73 -8.14 7.79
CA ALA A 134 -33.98 -9.47 8.30
C ALA A 134 -35.49 -9.67 8.46
N ALA A 135 -36.01 -10.71 7.80
CA ALA A 135 -37.39 -11.11 7.95
C ALA A 135 -37.65 -11.40 9.43
N THR A 136 -38.26 -10.45 10.12
CA THR A 136 -38.89 -10.71 11.40
C THR A 136 -39.99 -11.72 11.12
N SER A 137 -39.82 -12.95 11.61
CA SER A 137 -40.89 -13.94 11.62
C SER A 137 -42.04 -13.37 12.45
N ARG A 138 -43.03 -12.81 11.74
CA ARG A 138 -44.38 -12.57 12.28
C ARG A 138 -44.91 -13.92 12.77
N GLY A 139 -45.23 -14.00 14.05
CA GLY A 139 -45.83 -15.19 14.65
C GLY A 139 -47.21 -15.51 14.06
N PRO A 140 -47.72 -16.73 14.25
CA PRO A 140 -49.13 -16.98 14.06
C PRO A 140 -49.92 -16.54 15.30
N GLY A 141 -51.00 -15.81 15.03
CA GLY A 141 -51.93 -15.28 16.01
C GLY A 141 -52.68 -16.35 16.80
N GLY A 142 -53.36 -15.86 17.84
CA GLY A 142 -54.05 -16.64 18.84
C GLY A 142 -55.30 -17.38 18.38
N GLY A 143 -55.64 -18.40 19.16
CA GLY A 143 -56.99 -18.98 19.25
C GLY A 143 -57.55 -18.73 20.65
N PRO A 144 -58.82 -18.29 20.80
CA PRO A 144 -59.43 -18.03 22.11
C PRO A 144 -60.21 -19.24 22.66
N GLY A 145 -60.22 -19.37 24.00
CA GLY A 145 -61.21 -20.12 24.79
C GLY A 145 -60.95 -21.64 24.88
N ARG A 146 -61.07 -22.29 26.04
CA ARG A 146 -62.11 -22.14 27.06
C ARG A 146 -61.58 -22.59 28.43
N LYS A 147 -61.92 -21.82 29.48
CA LYS A 147 -61.96 -22.28 30.86
C LYS A 147 -63.07 -23.32 31.04
N ARG A 148 -62.79 -24.38 31.79
CA ARG A 148 -63.70 -25.13 32.67
C ARG A 148 -62.88 -25.33 33.96
N GLY A 149 -63.21 -24.82 35.15
CA GLY A 149 -64.48 -24.95 35.86
C GLY A 149 -64.60 -26.41 36.30
N ASP A 150 -64.01 -26.80 37.43
CA ASP A 150 -64.56 -26.78 38.82
C ASP A 150 -64.86 -28.21 39.28
N VAL A 151 -64.57 -28.47 40.56
CA VAL A 151 -64.80 -29.68 41.40
C VAL A 151 -63.77 -30.80 41.30
#